data_AF-A0A158I0L0-F1
#
_entry.id   AF-A0A158I0L0-F1
#
_cell.length_a   1.000
_cell.length_b   1.000
_cell.length_c   1.000
_cell.angle_alpha   90.00
_cell.angle_beta   90.00
_cell.angle_gamma   90.00
#
_symmetry.space_group_name_H-M   'P 1'
#
loop_
_entity.id
_entity.type
_entity.pdbx_description
1 polymer ?
#
loop_
_entity_poly.entity_id
_entity_poly.type
_entity_poly.pdbx_seq_one_letter_code
_entity_poly.pdbx_strand_id
1 'polypeptide(L)'
;MTINKKIADQYETYVPRGENWLATHPEEAFGGIDKPGWRELPIKSTATAKDVYEGWVGRLVKRVKSDDFELDAINTPEGFEVFHDSLIDDITASWAARGLEAPSRHAVLLMVDSGVRFFRRTDNNRWPRLHQAVRQYGHTVLNERAQSLLKEIFPDEKRYISTGTADEIDASYKAQQSRIRDFCEQYGGSPLVVDAYAHEYYAK
;
A
#
# COMPACT_ATOMS: atom_id res chain seq x y z
N MET A 1 -5.35 16.43 -16.97
CA MET A 1 -5.50 14.98 -16.75
C MET A 1 -6.78 14.51 -17.41
N THR A 2 -6.69 13.60 -18.38
CA THR A 2 -7.87 12.93 -18.96
C THR A 2 -8.18 11.70 -18.12
N ILE A 3 -9.39 11.63 -17.55
CA ILE A 3 -9.86 10.45 -16.80
C ILE A 3 -10.83 9.66 -17.68
N ASN A 4 -10.68 8.34 -17.70
CA ASN A 4 -11.66 7.43 -18.28
C ASN A 4 -12.94 7.41 -17.43
N LYS A 5 -13.90 8.27 -17.79
CA LYS A 5 -15.15 8.45 -17.04
C LYS A 5 -15.92 7.15 -16.80
N LYS A 6 -15.93 6.24 -17.77
CA LYS A 6 -16.66 4.96 -17.62
C LYS A 6 -16.14 4.13 -16.44
N ILE A 7 -14.81 4.06 -16.28
CA ILE A 7 -14.20 3.32 -15.17
C ILE A 7 -14.35 4.11 -13.88
N ALA A 8 -14.23 5.44 -13.93
CA ALA A 8 -14.41 6.30 -12.78
C ALA A 8 -15.84 6.21 -12.18
N ASP A 9 -16.88 6.23 -13.02
CA ASP A 9 -18.28 6.10 -12.58
C ASP A 9 -18.55 4.71 -11.96
N GLN A 10 -17.92 3.66 -12.51
CA GLN A 10 -17.98 2.31 -11.94
C GLN A 10 -17.28 2.23 -10.58
N TYR A 11 -16.12 2.89 -10.46
CA TYR A 11 -15.40 3.02 -9.19
C TYR A 11 -16.23 3.77 -8.15
N GLU A 12 -16.82 4.91 -8.49
CA GLU A 12 -17.68 5.69 -7.58
C GLU A 12 -18.84 4.84 -7.03
N THR A 13 -19.47 4.04 -7.89
CA THR A 13 -20.51 3.08 -7.48
C THR A 13 -19.96 1.98 -6.57
N TYR A 14 -18.70 1.61 -6.73
CA TYR A 14 -18.01 0.61 -5.92
C TYR A 14 -17.60 1.12 -4.53
N VAL A 15 -17.30 2.42 -4.38
CA VAL A 15 -16.70 3.01 -3.17
C VAL A 15 -17.34 2.53 -1.86
N PRO A 16 -18.67 2.60 -1.64
CA PRO A 16 -19.26 2.17 -0.37
C PRO A 16 -19.00 0.71 -0.03
N ARG A 17 -19.01 -0.15 -1.05
CA ARG A 17 -18.72 -1.58 -0.91
C ARG A 17 -17.23 -1.82 -0.65
N GLY A 18 -16.35 -1.09 -1.34
CA GLY A 18 -14.90 -1.16 -1.14
C GLY A 18 -14.48 -0.74 0.27
N GLU A 19 -15.01 0.37 0.78
CA GLU A 19 -14.76 0.83 2.15
C GLU A 19 -15.21 -0.20 3.21
N ASN A 20 -16.42 -0.76 3.03
CA ASN A 20 -16.91 -1.81 3.92
C ASN A 20 -16.04 -3.07 3.84
N TRP A 21 -15.60 -3.45 2.64
CA TRP A 21 -14.68 -4.58 2.44
C TRP A 21 -13.35 -4.33 3.16
N LEU A 22 -12.72 -3.17 2.99
CA LEU A 22 -11.47 -2.84 3.67
C LEU A 22 -11.59 -2.90 5.19
N ALA A 23 -12.71 -2.43 5.75
CA ALA A 23 -12.92 -2.40 7.19
C ALA A 23 -13.10 -3.79 7.82
N THR A 24 -13.68 -4.75 7.07
CA THR A 24 -14.21 -6.02 7.61
C THR A 24 -13.51 -7.27 7.09
N HIS A 25 -13.01 -7.25 5.85
CA HIS A 25 -12.43 -8.43 5.22
C HIS A 25 -11.08 -8.79 5.87
N PRO A 26 -10.87 -10.06 6.26
CA PRO A 26 -9.60 -10.47 6.82
C PRO A 26 -8.50 -10.40 5.77
N GLU A 27 -7.29 -10.03 6.19
CA GLU A 27 -6.11 -10.34 5.40
C GLU A 27 -5.84 -11.84 5.49
N GLU A 28 -5.74 -12.51 4.35
CA GLU A 28 -5.46 -13.94 4.29
C GLU A 28 -4.01 -14.27 4.70
N ALA A 29 -3.13 -13.28 4.67
CA ALA A 29 -1.72 -13.41 4.99
C ALA A 29 -1.27 -12.41 6.06
N PHE A 30 -0.38 -12.85 6.94
CA PHE A 30 0.26 -11.98 7.92
C PHE A 30 1.13 -10.94 7.20
N GLY A 31 0.88 -9.65 7.46
CA GLY A 31 1.52 -8.55 6.73
C GLY A 31 0.90 -8.25 5.36
N GLY A 32 -0.18 -8.91 4.95
CA GLY A 32 -0.89 -8.54 3.73
C GLY A 32 -0.23 -8.96 2.41
N ILE A 33 0.83 -9.80 2.46
CA ILE A 33 1.45 -10.41 1.26
C ILE A 33 1.23 -11.92 1.29
N ASP A 34 0.31 -12.39 0.45
CA ASP A 34 0.02 -13.80 0.25
C ASP A 34 1.01 -14.47 -0.73
N LYS A 35 0.83 -15.77 -0.99
CA LYS A 35 1.72 -16.51 -1.89
C LYS A 35 1.77 -15.90 -3.31
N PRO A 36 0.65 -15.53 -3.96
CA PRO A 36 0.65 -14.74 -5.18
C PRO A 36 1.45 -13.43 -5.08
N GLY A 37 1.21 -12.61 -4.06
CA GLY A 37 1.90 -11.33 -3.88
C GLY A 37 3.41 -11.47 -3.76
N TRP A 38 3.89 -12.53 -3.11
CA TRP A 38 5.32 -12.85 -3.05
C TRP A 38 5.96 -13.16 -4.41
N ARG A 39 5.17 -13.57 -5.41
CA ARG A 39 5.65 -13.80 -6.78
C ARG A 39 5.71 -12.52 -7.61
N GLU A 40 4.90 -11.53 -7.24
CA GLU A 40 4.86 -10.21 -7.90
C GLU A 40 5.99 -9.30 -7.42
N LEU A 41 6.52 -9.52 -6.22
CA LEU A 41 7.70 -8.79 -5.76
C LEU A 41 8.93 -9.12 -6.62
N PRO A 42 9.66 -8.13 -7.15
CA PRO A 42 10.87 -8.35 -7.95
C PRO A 42 12.08 -8.69 -7.08
N ILE A 43 11.95 -9.71 -6.24
CA ILE A 43 12.97 -10.26 -5.37
C ILE A 43 12.98 -11.78 -5.48
N LYS A 44 14.13 -12.40 -5.14
CA LYS A 44 14.19 -13.85 -5.02
C LYS A 44 13.37 -14.29 -3.81
N SER A 45 12.16 -14.79 -4.07
CA SER A 45 11.28 -15.33 -3.04
C SER A 45 11.93 -16.58 -2.39
N THR A 46 12.37 -16.42 -1.14
CA THR A 46 12.98 -17.47 -0.32
C THR A 46 12.26 -17.51 1.03
N ALA A 47 12.35 -18.65 1.73
CA ALA A 47 11.83 -18.75 3.10
C ALA A 47 12.42 -17.65 4.00
N THR A 48 13.73 -17.39 3.88
CA THR A 48 14.41 -16.33 4.64
C THR A 48 13.86 -14.94 4.34
N ALA A 49 13.66 -14.57 3.06
CA ALA A 49 13.11 -13.25 2.71
C ALA A 49 11.71 -13.05 3.30
N LYS A 50 10.89 -14.10 3.24
CA LYS A 50 9.56 -14.12 3.86
C LYS A 50 9.64 -13.94 5.38
N ASP A 51 10.49 -14.71 6.06
CA ASP A 51 10.68 -14.62 7.50
C ASP A 51 11.17 -13.24 7.96
N VAL A 52 12.01 -12.57 7.15
CA VAL A 52 12.47 -11.21 7.42
C VAL A 52 11.33 -10.20 7.35
N TYR A 53 10.50 -10.30 6.31
CA TYR A 53 9.32 -9.45 6.15
C TYR A 53 8.29 -9.67 7.27
N GLU A 54 7.88 -10.92 7.51
CA GLU A 54 6.92 -11.23 8.57
C GLU A 54 7.49 -10.87 9.95
N GLY A 55 8.79 -11.09 10.18
CA GLY A 55 9.46 -10.63 11.39
C GLY A 55 9.46 -9.11 11.56
N TRP A 56 9.58 -8.35 10.46
CA TRP A 56 9.46 -6.90 10.43
C TRP A 56 8.04 -6.42 10.75
N VAL A 57 7.01 -6.98 10.09
CA VAL A 57 5.61 -6.69 10.43
C VAL A 57 5.32 -7.02 11.90
N GLY A 58 5.84 -8.13 12.41
CA GLY A 58 5.73 -8.51 13.81
C GLY A 58 6.34 -7.48 14.78
N ARG A 59 7.43 -6.82 14.40
CA ARG A 59 8.00 -5.69 15.18
C ARG A 59 7.11 -4.46 15.12
N LEU A 60 6.54 -4.13 13.96
CA LEU A 60 5.57 -3.04 13.86
C LEU A 60 4.36 -3.28 14.78
N VAL A 61 3.79 -4.48 14.75
CA VAL A 61 2.69 -4.86 15.65
C VAL A 61 3.09 -4.71 17.12
N LYS A 62 4.33 -5.04 17.49
CA LYS A 62 4.82 -4.85 18.86
C LYS A 62 4.94 -3.37 19.22
N ARG A 63 5.54 -2.55 18.35
CA ARG A 63 5.68 -1.09 18.55
C ARG A 63 4.32 -0.40 18.70
N VAL A 64 3.33 -0.79 17.91
CA VAL A 64 1.95 -0.29 18.04
C VAL A 64 1.30 -0.73 19.36
N LYS A 65 1.68 -1.90 19.91
CA LYS A 65 1.17 -2.39 21.20
C LYS A 65 1.82 -1.72 22.41
N SER A 66 3.05 -1.24 22.29
CA SER A 66 3.79 -0.58 23.36
C SER A 66 3.58 0.93 23.43
N ASP A 67 2.70 1.49 22.59
CA ASP A 67 2.53 2.94 22.40
C ASP A 67 3.82 3.65 21.99
N ASP A 68 4.77 2.92 21.35
CA ASP A 68 6.02 3.48 20.80
C ASP A 68 5.79 4.28 19.49
N PHE A 69 4.53 4.60 19.18
CA PHE A 69 4.13 5.42 18.05
C PHE A 69 3.26 6.58 18.54
N GLU A 70 3.64 7.80 18.16
CA GLU A 70 2.74 8.95 18.25
C GLU A 70 1.65 8.82 17.18
N LEU A 71 0.60 8.05 17.48
CA LEU A 71 -0.52 7.80 16.57
C LEU A 71 -1.28 9.08 16.18
N ASP A 72 -1.09 10.17 16.91
CA ASP A 72 -1.65 11.47 16.55
C ASP A 72 -0.89 12.15 15.41
N ALA A 73 0.43 11.89 15.30
CA ALA A 73 1.23 12.45 14.22
C ALA A 73 0.78 11.91 12.85
N ILE A 74 0.30 10.66 12.78
CA ILE A 74 -0.08 10.02 11.51
C ILE A 74 -1.49 10.35 11.01
N ASN A 75 -2.28 11.15 11.75
CA ASN A 75 -3.65 11.52 11.37
C ASN A 75 -3.72 12.72 10.41
N THR A 76 -2.62 13.05 9.75
CA THR A 76 -2.54 14.07 8.70
C THR A 76 -1.88 13.45 7.47
N PRO A 77 -2.16 13.95 6.25
CA PRO A 77 -1.45 13.48 5.05
C PRO A 77 0.07 13.55 5.22
N GLU A 78 0.59 14.67 5.70
CA GLU A 78 2.03 14.90 5.85
C GLU A 78 2.65 13.96 6.88
N GLY A 79 1.99 13.80 8.03
CA GLY A 79 2.48 12.91 9.07
C GLY A 79 2.41 11.43 8.68
N PHE A 80 1.43 11.05 7.86
CA PHE A 80 1.37 9.70 7.30
C PHE A 80 2.51 9.44 6.31
N GLU A 81 2.86 10.41 5.46
CA GLU A 81 4.00 10.32 4.54
C GLU A 81 5.33 10.19 5.31
N VAL A 82 5.53 10.96 6.39
CA VAL A 82 6.71 10.82 7.27
C VAL A 82 6.76 9.43 7.91
N PHE A 83 5.62 8.92 8.36
CA PHE A 83 5.53 7.56 8.88
C PHE A 83 5.89 6.52 7.80
N HIS A 84 5.35 6.66 6.59
CA HIS A 84 5.64 5.77 5.46
C HIS A 84 7.13 5.77 5.08
N ASP A 85 7.73 6.95 4.92
CA ASP A 85 9.17 7.10 4.64
C ASP A 85 10.02 6.42 5.75
N SER A 86 9.61 6.52 7.02
CA SER A 86 10.31 5.83 8.12
C SER A 86 10.23 4.30 8.05
N LEU A 87 9.14 3.75 7.52
CA LEU A 87 8.95 2.30 7.36
C LEU A 87 9.83 1.73 6.25
N ILE A 88 10.02 2.52 5.18
CA ILE A 88 10.94 2.19 4.09
C ILE A 88 12.36 2.01 4.63
N ASP A 89 12.85 2.97 5.43
CA ASP A 89 14.19 2.89 6.01
C ASP A 89 14.32 1.69 6.96
N ASP A 90 13.30 1.46 7.80
CA ASP A 90 13.28 0.37 8.78
C ASP A 90 13.29 -1.01 8.12
N ILE A 91 12.51 -1.24 7.05
CA ILE A 91 12.53 -2.52 6.35
C ILE A 91 13.84 -2.74 5.58
N THR A 92 14.39 -1.69 4.96
CA THR A 92 15.69 -1.77 4.28
C THR A 92 16.80 -2.13 5.28
N ALA A 93 16.83 -1.49 6.45
CA ALA A 93 17.77 -1.82 7.53
C ALA A 93 17.58 -3.26 8.03
N SER A 94 16.32 -3.70 8.18
CA SER A 94 15.97 -5.06 8.59
C SER A 94 16.45 -6.12 7.60
N TRP A 95 16.40 -5.81 6.31
CA TRP A 95 16.88 -6.66 5.23
C TRP A 95 18.41 -6.78 5.24
N ALA A 96 19.10 -5.64 5.34
CA ALA A 96 20.55 -5.56 5.40
C ALA A 96 21.13 -6.28 6.63
N ALA A 97 20.50 -6.13 7.80
CA ALA A 97 20.91 -6.79 9.04
C ALA A 97 20.87 -8.33 8.96
N ARG A 98 20.18 -8.88 7.96
CA ARG A 98 20.06 -10.32 7.71
C ARG A 98 20.96 -10.82 6.58
N GLY A 99 21.81 -9.94 6.03
CA GLY A 99 22.74 -10.27 4.95
C GLY A 99 22.07 -10.66 3.64
N LEU A 100 20.81 -10.25 3.44
CA LEU A 100 20.08 -10.48 2.22
C LEU A 100 20.49 -9.46 1.15
N GLU A 101 20.41 -9.87 -0.12
CA GLU A 101 20.54 -8.96 -1.25
C GLU A 101 19.51 -7.83 -1.14
N ALA A 102 19.96 -6.60 -1.39
CA ALA A 102 19.12 -5.42 -1.30
C ALA A 102 17.96 -5.52 -2.30
N PRO A 103 16.69 -5.43 -1.86
CA PRO A 103 15.54 -5.38 -2.76
C PRO A 103 15.61 -4.14 -3.65
N SER A 104 14.99 -4.19 -4.83
CA SER A 104 14.76 -2.98 -5.61
C SER A 104 13.89 -1.99 -4.82
N ARG A 105 13.99 -0.70 -5.13
CA ARG A 105 13.18 0.33 -4.46
C ARG A 105 11.67 0.05 -4.58
N HIS A 106 11.23 -0.42 -5.76
CA HIS A 106 9.84 -0.81 -5.96
C HIS A 106 9.41 -1.98 -5.06
N ALA A 107 10.27 -2.99 -4.86
CA ALA A 107 9.95 -4.10 -3.95
C ALA A 107 9.80 -3.60 -2.51
N VAL A 108 10.64 -2.67 -2.07
CA VAL A 108 10.53 -2.04 -0.73
C VAL A 108 9.19 -1.33 -0.58
N LEU A 109 8.80 -0.51 -1.56
CA LEU A 109 7.52 0.21 -1.55
C LEU A 109 6.32 -0.75 -1.48
N LEU A 110 6.32 -1.82 -2.29
CA LEU A 110 5.26 -2.84 -2.24
C LEU A 110 5.16 -3.53 -0.87
N MET A 111 6.31 -3.82 -0.25
CA MET A 111 6.35 -4.44 1.07
C MET A 111 5.81 -3.50 2.16
N VAL A 112 6.19 -2.22 2.10
CA VAL A 112 5.70 -1.20 3.03
C VAL A 112 4.20 -0.99 2.85
N ASP A 113 3.72 -0.78 1.63
CA ASP A 113 2.30 -0.55 1.34
C ASP A 113 1.44 -1.73 1.80
N SER A 114 1.89 -2.96 1.54
CA SER A 114 1.20 -4.17 2.01
C SER A 114 1.19 -4.29 3.53
N GLY A 115 2.32 -3.98 4.18
CA GLY A 115 2.47 -4.01 5.63
C GLY A 115 1.63 -2.94 6.33
N VAL A 116 1.49 -1.76 5.72
CA VAL A 116 0.60 -0.68 6.18
C VAL A 116 -0.85 -1.09 5.98
N ARG A 117 -1.22 -1.58 4.79
CA ARG A 117 -2.57 -2.07 4.46
C ARG A 117 -3.05 -3.12 5.45
N PHE A 118 -2.17 -3.99 5.96
CA PHE A 118 -2.49 -4.98 6.99
C PHE A 118 -3.14 -4.37 8.25
N PHE A 119 -2.80 -3.13 8.61
CA PHE A 119 -3.36 -2.44 9.78
C PHE A 119 -4.72 -1.77 9.53
N ARG A 120 -5.33 -1.89 8.35
CA ARG A 120 -6.63 -1.22 8.05
C ARG A 120 -7.84 -1.79 8.80
N ARG A 121 -7.75 -3.06 9.24
CA ARG A 121 -8.90 -3.83 9.75
C ARG A 121 -9.30 -3.36 11.15
N THR A 122 -10.61 -3.30 11.41
CA THR A 122 -11.18 -2.73 12.66
C THR A 122 -11.79 -3.76 13.61
N ASP A 123 -11.70 -5.07 13.33
CA ASP A 123 -12.45 -6.13 14.06
C ASP A 123 -12.13 -6.24 15.57
N ASN A 124 -11.01 -5.67 15.99
CA ASN A 124 -10.54 -5.63 17.38
C ASN A 124 -10.72 -4.22 18.00
N ASN A 125 -10.88 -3.19 17.16
CA ASN A 125 -10.85 -1.77 17.53
C ASN A 125 -9.74 -1.40 18.53
N ARG A 126 -8.63 -2.16 18.52
CA ARG A 126 -7.52 -2.01 19.47
C ARG A 126 -6.75 -0.73 19.23
N TRP A 127 -6.67 -0.33 17.96
CA TRP A 127 -5.90 0.83 17.50
C TRP A 127 -6.75 1.68 16.55
N PRO A 128 -7.87 2.25 17.04
CA PRO A 128 -8.86 2.91 16.19
C PRO A 128 -8.24 4.04 15.37
N ARG A 129 -7.31 4.80 15.96
CA ARG A 129 -6.56 5.87 15.27
C ARG A 129 -5.70 5.34 14.13
N LEU A 130 -4.93 4.26 14.36
CA LEU A 130 -4.12 3.64 13.31
C LEU A 130 -5.00 3.09 12.17
N HIS A 131 -6.08 2.38 12.51
CA HIS A 131 -7.00 1.82 11.51
C HIS A 131 -7.67 2.91 10.66
N GLN A 132 -8.01 4.05 11.29
CA GLN A 132 -8.56 5.20 10.59
C GLN A 132 -7.51 5.87 9.69
N ALA A 133 -6.32 6.18 10.22
CA ALA A 133 -5.23 6.79 9.45
C ALA A 133 -4.85 5.92 8.24
N VAL A 134 -4.73 4.61 8.41
CA VAL A 134 -4.42 3.67 7.31
C VAL A 134 -5.53 3.64 6.27
N ARG A 135 -6.80 3.62 6.66
CA ARG A 135 -7.90 3.64 5.69
C ARG A 135 -7.99 4.94 4.91
N GLN A 136 -7.65 6.06 5.55
CA GLN A 136 -7.77 7.38 4.95
C GLN A 136 -6.56 7.74 4.09
N TYR A 137 -5.34 7.46 4.56
CA TYR A 137 -4.09 7.92 3.98
C TYR A 137 -3.20 6.80 3.44
N GLY A 138 -3.53 5.53 3.72
CA GLY A 138 -2.79 4.37 3.21
C GLY A 138 -2.70 4.40 1.70
N HIS A 139 -1.49 4.17 1.20
CA HIS A 139 -1.18 4.18 -0.23
C HIS A 139 -1.75 2.97 -0.96
N THR A 140 -2.11 3.14 -2.23
CA THR A 140 -2.45 2.02 -3.10
C THR A 140 -1.21 1.14 -3.28
N VAL A 141 -1.33 -0.17 -3.04
CA VAL A 141 -0.27 -1.12 -3.35
C VAL A 141 -0.12 -1.20 -4.87
N LEU A 142 0.94 -0.60 -5.43
CA LEU A 142 1.14 -0.51 -6.88
C LEU A 142 1.62 -1.84 -7.49
N ASN A 143 0.88 -2.93 -7.28
CA ASN A 143 1.09 -4.23 -7.91
C ASN A 143 0.63 -4.23 -9.39
N GLU A 144 0.77 -5.35 -10.10
CA GLU A 144 0.43 -5.44 -11.53
C GLU A 144 -1.02 -5.04 -11.82
N ARG A 145 -1.97 -5.48 -10.97
CA ARG A 145 -3.39 -5.16 -11.13
C ARG A 145 -3.66 -3.67 -10.93
N ALA A 146 -3.14 -3.09 -9.85
CA ALA A 146 -3.29 -1.67 -9.59
C ALA A 146 -2.67 -0.83 -10.73
N GLN A 147 -1.46 -1.17 -11.18
CA GLN A 147 -0.82 -0.50 -12.31
C GLN A 147 -1.63 -0.60 -13.60
N SER A 148 -2.23 -1.77 -13.86
CA SER A 148 -3.10 -1.99 -15.04
C SER A 148 -4.36 -1.13 -14.96
N LEU A 149 -5.02 -1.09 -13.81
CA LEU A 149 -6.21 -0.26 -13.59
C LEU A 149 -5.87 1.21 -13.79
N LEU A 150 -4.78 1.69 -13.19
CA LEU A 150 -4.36 3.09 -13.26
C LEU A 150 -4.03 3.51 -14.70
N LYS A 151 -3.48 2.59 -15.51
CA LYS A 151 -3.26 2.83 -16.95
C LYS A 151 -4.59 2.97 -17.70
N GLU A 152 -5.64 2.24 -17.32
CA GLU A 152 -6.96 2.37 -17.94
C GLU A 152 -7.72 3.62 -17.47
N ILE A 153 -7.56 4.02 -16.20
CA ILE A 153 -8.15 5.23 -15.63
C ILE A 153 -7.48 6.49 -16.21
N PHE A 154 -6.15 6.48 -16.32
CA PHE A 154 -5.33 7.62 -16.75
C PHE A 154 -4.56 7.30 -18.05
N PRO A 155 -5.23 7.16 -19.20
CA PRO A 155 -4.63 6.64 -20.44
C PRO A 155 -3.52 7.53 -21.01
N ASP A 156 -3.60 8.84 -20.79
CA ASP A 156 -2.68 9.84 -21.35
C ASP A 156 -1.54 10.22 -20.38
N GLU A 157 -1.56 9.69 -19.16
CA GLU A 157 -0.59 10.07 -18.12
C GLU A 157 0.69 9.24 -18.20
N LYS A 158 1.78 9.83 -17.69
CA LYS A 158 3.07 9.12 -17.56
C LYS A 158 2.91 7.93 -16.63
N ARG A 159 3.27 6.74 -17.13
CA ARG A 159 3.20 5.48 -16.40
C ARG A 159 4.17 5.46 -15.21
N TYR A 160 3.77 4.70 -14.19
CA TYR A 160 4.66 4.34 -13.09
C TYR A 160 5.90 3.61 -13.60
N ILE A 161 7.06 3.95 -13.03
CA ILE A 161 8.35 3.34 -13.33
C ILE A 161 8.74 2.44 -12.14
N SER A 162 8.84 1.13 -12.39
CA SER A 162 9.20 0.12 -11.38
C SER A 162 10.68 -0.29 -11.40
N THR A 163 11.46 0.22 -12.35
CA THR A 163 12.88 -0.10 -12.55
C THR A 163 13.70 1.18 -12.80
N GLY A 164 14.93 1.23 -12.32
CA GLY A 164 15.78 2.41 -12.42
C GLY A 164 16.47 2.72 -11.09
N THR A 165 16.90 3.97 -10.93
CA THR A 165 17.45 4.46 -9.66
C THR A 165 16.36 4.60 -8.60
N ALA A 166 16.76 4.63 -7.32
CA ALA A 166 15.81 4.81 -6.22
C ALA A 166 15.04 6.14 -6.36
N ASP A 167 15.72 7.23 -6.71
CA ASP A 167 15.14 8.56 -6.87
C ASP A 167 14.11 8.62 -8.01
N GLU A 168 14.38 7.95 -9.14
CA GLU A 168 13.43 7.86 -10.25
C GLU A 168 12.17 7.10 -9.87
N ILE A 169 12.33 5.98 -9.15
CA ILE A 169 11.21 5.16 -8.68
C ILE A 169 10.39 5.94 -7.64
N ASP A 170 11.03 6.61 -6.69
CA ASP A 170 10.34 7.39 -5.66
C ASP A 170 9.59 8.58 -6.25
N ALA A 171 10.21 9.33 -7.17
CA ALA A 171 9.54 10.43 -7.86
C ALA A 171 8.33 9.92 -8.64
N SER A 172 8.46 8.79 -9.35
CA SER A 172 7.36 8.17 -10.08
C SER A 172 6.27 7.64 -9.14
N TYR A 173 6.63 7.07 -8.00
CA TYR A 173 5.72 6.55 -6.99
C TYR A 173 4.91 7.67 -6.36
N LYS A 174 5.57 8.74 -5.87
CA LYS A 174 4.92 9.90 -5.25
C LYS A 174 3.97 10.60 -6.23
N ALA A 175 4.38 10.75 -7.49
CA ALA A 175 3.50 11.28 -8.54
C ALA A 175 2.25 10.40 -8.76
N GLN A 176 2.40 9.07 -8.73
CA GLN A 176 1.28 8.15 -8.90
C GLN A 176 0.33 8.17 -7.69
N GLN A 177 0.84 8.14 -6.46
CA GLN A 177 0.01 8.24 -5.25
C GLN A 177 -0.72 9.57 -5.18
N SER A 178 -0.08 10.68 -5.56
CA SER A 178 -0.73 11.99 -5.64
C SER A 178 -1.92 11.98 -6.59
N ARG A 179 -1.76 11.44 -7.80
CA ARG A 179 -2.87 11.33 -8.77
C ARG A 179 -4.02 10.46 -8.26
N ILE A 180 -3.70 9.38 -7.55
CA ILE A 180 -4.71 8.52 -6.95
C ILE A 180 -5.50 9.29 -5.89
N ARG A 181 -4.82 10.09 -5.07
CA ARG A 181 -5.49 10.98 -4.10
C ARG A 181 -6.39 11.99 -4.80
N ASP A 182 -5.91 12.68 -5.83
CA ASP A 182 -6.72 13.62 -6.62
C ASP A 182 -7.96 12.95 -7.25
N PHE A 183 -7.84 11.67 -7.63
CA PHE A 183 -8.95 10.86 -8.12
C PHE A 183 -9.94 10.51 -7.01
N CYS A 184 -9.48 10.10 -5.83
CA CYS A 184 -10.33 9.82 -4.69
C CYS A 184 -11.04 11.08 -4.17
N GLU A 185 -10.40 12.26 -4.24
CA GLU A 185 -11.04 13.54 -3.92
C GLU A 185 -12.22 13.85 -4.86
N GLN A 186 -12.13 13.44 -6.13
CA GLN A 186 -13.17 13.67 -7.13
C GLN A 186 -14.29 12.61 -7.11
N TYR A 187 -13.95 11.35 -6.89
CA TYR A 187 -14.87 10.21 -7.02
C TYR A 187 -15.16 9.47 -5.70
N GLY A 188 -14.66 9.99 -4.58
CA GLY A 188 -14.82 9.42 -3.25
C GLY A 188 -13.84 8.27 -2.95
N GLY A 189 -13.96 7.72 -1.73
CA GLY A 189 -13.13 6.61 -1.26
C GLY A 189 -11.73 7.03 -0.83
N SER A 190 -10.82 6.06 -0.79
CA SER A 190 -9.40 6.26 -0.46
C SER A 190 -8.48 5.49 -1.40
N PRO A 191 -7.15 5.74 -1.38
CA PRO A 191 -6.24 5.01 -2.24
C PRO A 191 -6.27 3.48 -2.00
N LEU A 192 -6.56 3.02 -0.78
CA LEU A 192 -6.77 1.59 -0.52
C LEU A 192 -8.06 1.05 -1.17
N VAL A 193 -9.08 1.88 -1.39
CA VAL A 193 -10.29 1.47 -2.13
C VAL A 193 -9.96 1.27 -3.61
N VAL A 194 -9.04 2.06 -4.17
CA VAL A 194 -8.56 1.86 -5.55
C VAL A 194 -7.85 0.52 -5.69
N ASP A 195 -7.04 0.13 -4.70
CA ASP A 195 -6.40 -1.19 -4.63
C ASP A 195 -7.45 -2.33 -4.58
N ALA A 196 -8.43 -2.21 -3.68
CA ALA A 196 -9.53 -3.19 -3.58
C ALA A 196 -10.35 -3.28 -4.88
N TYR A 197 -10.60 -2.14 -5.53
CA TYR A 197 -11.30 -2.09 -6.81
C TYR A 197 -10.51 -2.75 -7.93
N ALA A 198 -9.19 -2.54 -8.01
CA ALA A 198 -8.33 -3.21 -8.98
C ALA A 198 -8.40 -4.74 -8.84
N HIS A 199 -8.44 -5.24 -7.59
CA HIS A 199 -8.63 -6.66 -7.32
C HIS A 199 -9.96 -7.17 -7.87
N GLU A 200 -11.08 -6.47 -7.64
CA GLU A 200 -12.39 -6.92 -8.14
C GLU A 200 -12.53 -6.77 -9.66
N TYR A 201 -12.00 -5.68 -10.23
CA TYR A 201 -12.11 -5.37 -11.66
C TYR A 201 -11.44 -6.45 -12.53
N TYR A 202 -10.33 -7.01 -12.07
CA TYR A 202 -9.58 -8.07 -12.76
C TYR A 202 -9.82 -9.49 -12.20
N ALA A 203 -10.77 -9.70 -11.29
CA ALA A 203 -11.12 -11.04 -10.78
C ALA A 203 -11.94 -11.90 -11.77
N LYS A 204 -11.97 -11.53 -13.05
CA LYS A 204 -12.73 -12.21 -14.11
C LYS A 204 -11.93 -13.29 -14.83
#